data_AF-S7VJK9-F1
#
_entry.id   AF-S7VJK9-F1
#
_cell.length_a   1.000
_cell.length_b   1.000
_cell.length_c   1.000
_cell.angle_alpha   90.00
_cell.angle_beta   90.00
_cell.angle_gamma   90.00
#
_symmetry.space_group_name_H-M   'P 1'
#
loop_
_entity.id
_entity.type
_entity.pdbx_description
1 polymer ?
#
loop_
_entity_poly.entity_id
_entity_poly.type
_entity_poly.pdbx_seq_one_letter_code
_entity_poly.pdbx_strand_id
1 'polypeptide(L)'
;MNENQEIMIEDAIVELADVKKIVETFIDNNGIGSCNFCEGNQSQESSDHPKVAVISLQLASLTKYERFISVQDEITKAYYDLRTRYAKETYNKTPDHLTKTELVDVQRAYPFLVSEIMLKRSN
;
A
#
# COMPACT_ATOMS: atom_id res chain seq x y z
N MET A 1 -1.08 13.39 -5.79
CA MET A 1 -0.97 14.68 -5.11
C MET A 1 -1.14 15.79 -6.12
N ASN A 2 -2.05 16.72 -5.82
CA ASN A 2 -2.40 17.82 -6.70
C ASN A 2 -1.46 19.03 -6.51
N GLU A 3 -1.68 20.10 -7.28
CA GLU A 3 -0.87 21.32 -7.20
C GLU A 3 -0.97 22.03 -5.84
N ASN A 4 -2.02 21.76 -5.05
CA ASN A 4 -2.25 22.31 -3.71
C ASN A 4 -1.57 21.50 -2.59
N GLN A 5 -0.76 20.50 -2.94
CA GLN A 5 -0.11 19.58 -1.98
C GLN A 5 -1.09 18.65 -1.23
N GLU A 6 -2.30 18.51 -1.74
CA GLU A 6 -3.32 17.65 -1.16
C GLU A 6 -3.12 16.20 -1.65
N ILE A 7 -3.37 15.26 -0.73
CA ILE A 7 -3.35 13.83 -1.02
C ILE A 7 -4.75 13.48 -1.51
N MET A 8 -4.84 12.86 -2.69
CA MET A 8 -6.10 12.46 -3.29
C MET A 8 -6.07 10.95 -3.54
N ILE A 9 -7.12 10.27 -3.10
CA ILE A 9 -7.37 8.84 -3.34
C ILE A 9 -8.83 8.73 -3.78
N GLU A 10 -9.09 8.08 -4.93
CA GLU A 10 -10.45 7.96 -5.51
C GLU A 10 -11.20 9.30 -5.56
N ASP A 11 -10.53 10.35 -6.05
CA ASP A 11 -11.03 11.73 -6.14
C ASP A 11 -11.35 12.43 -4.80
N ALA A 12 -11.18 11.76 -3.66
CA ALA A 12 -11.37 12.33 -2.33
C ALA A 12 -10.05 12.89 -1.76
N ILE A 13 -10.12 14.05 -1.11
CA ILE A 13 -9.00 14.60 -0.32
C ILE A 13 -8.92 13.80 0.98
N VAL A 14 -7.73 13.29 1.28
CA VAL A 14 -7.46 12.48 2.47
C VAL A 14 -6.36 13.10 3.32
N GLU A 15 -6.42 12.85 4.63
CA GLU A 15 -5.35 13.25 5.54
C GLU A 15 -4.18 12.25 5.47
N LEU A 16 -2.98 12.75 5.78
CA LEU A 16 -1.77 11.91 5.79
C LEU A 16 -1.92 10.73 6.77
N ALA A 17 -2.57 10.96 7.91
CA ALA A 17 -2.78 9.93 8.93
C ALA A 17 -3.66 8.76 8.46
N ASP A 18 -4.53 8.99 7.48
CA ASP A 18 -5.45 7.98 6.95
C ASP A 18 -4.82 7.14 5.84
N VAL A 19 -3.77 7.65 5.19
CA VAL A 19 -3.11 7.00 4.04
C VAL A 19 -2.74 5.56 4.36
N LYS A 20 -2.13 5.32 5.51
CA LYS A 20 -1.73 3.98 5.93
C LYS A 20 -2.92 3.03 5.96
N LYS A 21 -4.01 3.43 6.62
CA LYS A 21 -5.19 2.58 6.79
C LYS A 21 -5.91 2.33 5.46
N ILE A 22 -5.97 3.33 4.60
CA ILE A 22 -6.55 3.20 3.26
C ILE A 22 -5.74 2.20 2.43
N VAL A 23 -4.41 2.32 2.46
CA VAL A 23 -3.50 1.40 1.73
C VAL A 23 -3.63 -0.02 2.26
N GLU A 24 -3.63 -0.22 3.59
CA GLU A 24 -3.85 -1.55 4.18
C GLU A 24 -5.15 -2.17 3.70
N THR A 25 -6.25 -1.41 3.77
CA THR A 25 -7.59 -1.87 3.39
C THR A 25 -7.66 -2.20 1.90
N PHE A 26 -7.04 -1.38 1.06
CA PHE A 26 -6.96 -1.60 -0.38
C PHE A 26 -6.17 -2.89 -0.69
N ILE A 27 -4.95 -3.04 -0.15
CA ILE A 27 -4.08 -4.17 -0.46
C ILE A 27 -4.66 -5.49 0.06
N ASP A 28 -5.26 -5.49 1.25
CA ASP A 28 -5.79 -6.68 1.93
C ASP A 28 -7.26 -7.02 1.56
N ASN A 29 -7.87 -6.27 0.63
CA ASN A 29 -9.31 -6.32 0.38
C ASN A 29 -9.86 -7.72 0.01
N ASN A 30 -9.16 -8.49 -0.83
CA ASN A 30 -9.59 -9.82 -1.28
C ASN A 30 -10.91 -9.84 -2.09
N GLY A 31 -11.08 -8.94 -3.06
CA GLY A 31 -12.33 -8.78 -3.83
C GLY A 31 -12.81 -10.03 -4.57
N ILE A 32 -11.90 -10.92 -4.99
CA ILE A 32 -12.25 -12.18 -5.68
C ILE A 32 -12.31 -13.40 -4.74
N GLY A 33 -12.06 -13.22 -3.44
CA GLY A 33 -12.13 -14.29 -2.43
C GLY A 33 -11.09 -15.40 -2.58
N SER A 34 -10.03 -15.19 -3.38
CA SER A 34 -8.98 -16.20 -3.62
C SER A 34 -7.79 -16.10 -2.65
N CYS A 35 -7.68 -15.00 -1.91
CA CYS A 35 -6.66 -14.83 -0.87
C CYS A 35 -7.12 -15.51 0.42
N ASN A 36 -6.35 -16.51 0.87
CA ASN A 36 -6.65 -17.28 2.08
C ASN A 36 -6.03 -16.71 3.37
N PHE A 37 -5.21 -15.65 3.26
CA PHE A 37 -4.53 -14.97 4.37
C PHE A 37 -4.97 -13.50 4.53
N CYS A 38 -5.88 -13.04 3.67
CA CYS A 38 -6.38 -11.68 3.70
C CYS A 38 -7.55 -11.56 4.66
N GLU A 39 -7.67 -10.41 5.34
CA GLU A 39 -8.72 -10.14 6.32
C GLU A 39 -9.60 -8.93 5.93
N GLY A 40 -9.48 -8.46 4.69
CA GLY A 40 -10.24 -7.32 4.18
C GLY A 40 -11.72 -7.61 3.91
N ASN A 41 -12.44 -6.57 3.51
CA ASN A 41 -13.91 -6.55 3.40
C ASN A 41 -14.47 -7.27 2.15
N GLN A 42 -13.62 -7.80 1.27
CA GLN A 42 -14.00 -8.46 0.01
C GLN A 42 -14.89 -7.59 -0.88
N SER A 43 -14.62 -6.27 -0.91
CA SER A 43 -15.36 -5.34 -1.75
C SER A 43 -15.05 -5.56 -3.22
N GLN A 44 -16.08 -5.62 -4.07
CA GLN A 44 -15.90 -5.70 -5.54
C GLN A 44 -15.44 -4.36 -6.14
N GLU A 45 -15.54 -3.27 -5.39
CA GLU A 45 -15.13 -1.93 -5.84
C GLU A 45 -13.66 -1.63 -5.46
N SER A 46 -12.97 -2.56 -4.80
CA SER A 46 -11.58 -2.41 -4.36
C SER A 46 -10.70 -3.54 -4.89
N SER A 47 -9.46 -3.69 -4.39
CA SER A 47 -8.49 -4.59 -5.03
C SER A 47 -8.88 -6.07 -4.98
N ASP A 48 -8.60 -6.80 -6.06
CA ASP A 48 -8.92 -8.23 -6.15
C ASP A 48 -8.05 -9.07 -5.22
N HIS A 49 -6.74 -8.80 -5.17
CA HIS A 49 -5.77 -9.61 -4.43
C HIS A 49 -4.46 -8.81 -4.21
N PRO A 50 -3.78 -8.94 -3.04
CA PRO A 50 -2.53 -8.22 -2.74
C PRO A 50 -1.45 -8.32 -3.84
N LYS A 51 -1.31 -9.50 -4.43
CA LYS A 51 -0.36 -9.80 -5.52
C LYS A 51 -0.53 -9.00 -6.81
N VAL A 52 -1.69 -8.41 -7.03
CA VAL A 52 -1.98 -7.61 -8.24
C VAL A 52 -2.44 -6.18 -7.91
N ALA A 53 -2.50 -5.83 -6.63
CA ALA A 53 -2.90 -4.51 -6.18
C ALA A 53 -1.78 -3.51 -6.42
N VAL A 54 -1.94 -2.65 -7.44
CA VAL A 54 -0.95 -1.65 -7.83
C VAL A 54 -1.31 -0.29 -7.24
N ILE A 55 -0.34 0.36 -6.60
CA ILE A 55 -0.46 1.75 -6.15
C ILE A 55 0.28 2.64 -7.15
N SER A 56 -0.42 3.62 -7.70
CA SER A 56 0.20 4.64 -8.57
C SER A 56 0.23 5.99 -7.85
N LEU A 57 1.43 6.46 -7.57
CA LEU A 57 1.68 7.75 -6.95
C LEU A 57 1.93 8.79 -8.04
N GLN A 58 0.90 9.60 -8.27
CA GLN A 58 0.98 10.70 -9.21
C GLN A 58 1.36 11.99 -8.48
N LEU A 59 2.34 12.71 -9.01
CA LEU A 59 2.88 13.93 -8.43
C LEU A 59 2.69 15.09 -9.40
N ALA A 60 1.99 16.15 -8.94
CA ALA A 60 2.04 17.43 -9.62
C ALA A 60 3.46 18.01 -9.55
N SER A 61 3.87 18.74 -10.59
CA SER A 61 5.24 19.24 -10.77
C SER A 61 5.77 20.12 -9.63
N LEU A 62 4.88 20.78 -8.87
CA LEU A 62 5.22 21.67 -7.75
C LEU A 62 5.08 20.99 -6.38
N THR A 63 4.87 19.68 -6.35
CA THR A 63 4.74 18.97 -5.07
C THR A 63 6.06 19.03 -4.30
N LYS A 64 6.01 19.45 -3.03
CA LYS A 64 7.19 19.46 -2.16
C LYS A 64 7.66 18.02 -1.95
N TYR A 65 8.96 17.82 -2.10
CA TYR A 65 9.61 16.52 -1.88
C TYR A 65 9.31 15.95 -0.49
N GLU A 66 9.32 16.78 0.55
CA GLU A 66 8.98 16.36 1.92
C GLU A 66 7.59 15.72 2.01
N ARG A 67 6.58 16.32 1.37
CA ARG A 67 5.21 15.79 1.37
C ARG A 67 5.14 14.43 0.69
N PHE A 68 5.87 14.27 -0.41
CA PHE A 68 6.01 12.99 -1.10
C PHE A 68 6.63 11.92 -0.21
N ILE A 69 7.74 12.24 0.47
CA ILE A 69 8.38 11.31 1.41
C ILE A 69 7.43 10.90 2.54
N SER A 70 6.65 11.83 3.10
CA SER A 70 5.68 11.48 4.14
C SER A 70 4.63 10.47 3.66
N VAL A 71 4.10 10.64 2.44
CA VAL A 71 3.14 9.67 1.87
C VAL A 71 3.80 8.31 1.63
N GLN A 72 5.03 8.31 1.14
CA GLN A 72 5.78 7.08 0.88
C GLN A 72 6.09 6.31 2.17
N ASP A 73 6.35 7.02 3.26
CA ASP A 73 6.54 6.45 4.60
C ASP A 73 5.27 5.77 5.10
N GLU A 74 4.10 6.40 4.96
CA GLU A 74 2.82 5.79 5.34
C GLU A 74 2.48 4.55 4.52
N ILE A 75 2.77 4.56 3.22
CA ILE A 75 2.62 3.36 2.36
C ILE A 75 3.57 2.26 2.84
N THR A 76 4.83 2.60 3.16
CA THR A 76 5.82 1.63 3.63
C THR A 76 5.40 1.01 4.96
N LYS A 77 4.84 1.81 5.89
CA LYS A 77 4.28 1.33 7.16
C LYS A 77 3.10 0.38 6.94
N ALA A 78 2.20 0.67 6.00
CA ALA A 78 1.08 -0.21 5.67
C ALA A 78 1.57 -1.61 5.23
N TYR A 79 2.56 -1.67 4.35
CA TYR A 79 3.16 -2.94 3.93
C TYR A 79 3.88 -3.65 5.08
N TYR A 80 4.54 -2.90 5.96
CA TYR A 80 5.18 -3.46 7.14
C TYR A 80 4.17 -4.13 8.07
N ASP A 81 3.04 -3.47 8.35
CA ASP A 81 1.99 -3.99 9.23
C ASP A 81 1.34 -5.25 8.64
N LEU A 82 0.99 -5.24 7.34
CA LEU A 82 0.44 -6.40 6.63
C LEU A 82 1.39 -7.60 6.64
N ARG A 83 2.67 -7.37 6.34
CA ARG A 83 3.70 -8.41 6.33
C ARG A 83 3.98 -8.96 7.72
N THR A 84 3.97 -8.10 8.74
CA THR A 84 4.13 -8.49 10.14
C THR A 84 2.98 -9.38 10.59
N ARG A 85 1.75 -9.02 10.23
CA ARG A 85 0.56 -9.83 10.51
C ARG A 85 0.65 -11.21 9.87
N TYR A 86 0.93 -11.27 8.57
CA TYR A 86 1.10 -12.54 7.84
C TYR A 86 2.23 -13.41 8.41
N ALA A 87 3.37 -12.81 8.76
CA ALA A 87 4.48 -13.53 9.38
C ALA A 87 4.10 -14.14 10.74
N LYS A 88 3.32 -13.40 11.53
CA LYS A 88 2.82 -13.86 12.82
C LYS A 88 1.80 -15.00 12.66
N GLU A 89 0.87 -14.89 11.73
CA GLU A 89 -0.16 -15.92 11.49
C GLU A 89 0.44 -17.20 10.89
N THR A 90 1.38 -17.06 9.96
CA THR A 90 1.94 -18.20 9.21
C THR A 90 3.07 -18.90 9.96
N TYR A 91 3.94 -18.13 10.64
CA TYR A 91 5.17 -18.66 11.24
C TYR A 91 5.26 -18.44 12.75
N ASN A 92 4.31 -17.71 13.37
CA ASN A 92 4.37 -17.28 14.77
C ASN A 92 5.68 -16.54 15.11
N LYS A 93 6.16 -15.71 14.16
CA LYS A 93 7.40 -14.94 14.27
C LYS A 93 7.16 -13.46 13.98
N THR A 94 8.01 -12.62 14.56
CA THR A 94 8.14 -11.22 14.15
C THR A 94 9.07 -11.11 12.94
N PRO A 95 9.02 -10.00 12.17
CA PRO A 95 9.86 -9.81 10.98
C PRO A 95 11.36 -10.05 11.23
N ASP A 96 11.86 -9.64 12.40
CA ASP A 96 13.29 -9.75 12.77
C ASP A 96 13.76 -11.19 13.01
N HIS A 97 12.83 -12.13 13.20
CA HIS A 97 13.13 -13.54 13.47
C HIS A 97 12.86 -14.46 12.27
N LEU A 98 12.51 -13.88 11.12
CA LEU A 98 12.30 -14.63 9.89
C LEU A 98 13.63 -15.09 9.29
N THR A 99 13.65 -16.33 8.79
CA THR A 99 14.71 -16.80 7.90
C THR A 99 14.60 -16.10 6.54
N LYS A 100 15.69 -16.12 5.75
CA LYS A 100 15.69 -15.54 4.39
C LYS A 100 14.57 -16.10 3.51
N THR A 101 14.27 -17.39 3.64
CA THR A 101 13.21 -18.06 2.86
C THR A 101 11.82 -17.60 3.29
N GLU A 102 11.58 -17.48 4.60
CA GLU A 102 10.30 -16.99 5.13
C GLU A 102 10.09 -15.50 4.79
N LEU A 103 11.15 -14.68 4.86
CA LEU A 103 11.08 -13.27 4.47
C LEU A 103 10.68 -13.10 3.00
N VAL A 104 11.24 -13.92 2.11
CA VAL A 104 10.87 -13.90 0.70
C VAL A 104 9.43 -14.36 0.49
N ASP A 105 8.94 -15.34 1.26
CA ASP A 105 7.54 -15.75 1.19
C ASP A 105 6.60 -14.62 1.63
N VAL A 106 6.89 -13.96 2.75
CA VAL A 106 6.14 -12.80 3.25
C VAL A 106 6.09 -11.67 2.22
N GLN A 107 7.22 -11.40 1.55
CA GLN A 107 7.28 -10.40 0.47
C GLN A 107 6.50 -10.84 -0.78
N ARG A 108 6.39 -12.14 -1.08
CA ARG A 108 5.58 -12.65 -2.18
C ARG A 108 4.09 -12.66 -1.86
N ALA A 109 3.71 -12.80 -0.60
CA ALA A 109 2.33 -12.68 -0.15
C ALA A 109 1.83 -11.23 -0.34
N TYR A 110 2.64 -10.26 0.07
CA TYR A 110 2.38 -8.82 -0.08
C TYR A 110 3.50 -8.13 -0.87
N PRO A 111 3.51 -8.23 -2.21
CA PRO A 111 4.54 -7.59 -3.04
C PRO A 111 4.38 -6.08 -3.05
N PHE A 112 5.50 -5.35 -2.99
CA PHE A 112 5.49 -3.89 -3.01
C PHE A 112 5.35 -3.38 -4.45
N LEU A 113 4.10 -3.21 -4.91
CA LEU A 113 3.78 -2.79 -6.27
C LEU A 113 3.40 -1.32 -6.30
N VAL A 114 4.41 -0.46 -6.16
CA VAL A 114 4.24 1.01 -6.19
C VAL A 114 4.96 1.59 -7.40
N SER A 115 4.24 2.41 -8.16
CA SER A 115 4.80 3.16 -9.29
C SER A 115 4.71 4.66 -9.03
N GLU A 116 5.75 5.39 -9.39
CA GLU A 116 5.82 6.84 -9.27
C GLU A 116 5.68 7.48 -10.65
N ILE A 117 4.81 8.47 -10.76
CA ILE A 117 4.52 9.17 -12.01
C ILE A 117 4.57 10.68 -11.76
N MET A 118 5.51 11.36 -12.40
CA MET A 118 5.55 12.81 -12.43
C MET A 118 4.68 13.33 -13.57
N LEU A 119 3.64 14.10 -13.25
CA LEU A 119 2.78 14.73 -14.24
C LEU A 119 3.50 15.94 -14.83
N LYS A 120 3.72 15.91 -16.16
CA LYS A 120 4.18 17.08 -16.90
C LYS A 120 3.00 18.05 -17.05
N ARG A 121 3.25 19.34 -16.88
CA ARG A 121 2.26 20.36 -17.27
C ARG A 121 2.06 20.29 -18.78
N SER A 122 0.82 20.11 -19.21
CA SER A 122 0.43 20.49 -20.57
C SER A 122 0.37 22.01 -20.60
N ASN A 123 1.23 22.63 -21.41
CA ASN A 123 1.16 24.06 -21.74
C ASN A 123 -0.11 24.38 -22.52
#